data_AF-A0A0J7K3Y4-F1
#
_entry.id   AF-A0A0J7K3Y4-F1
#
_cell.length_a   1.000
_cell.length_b   1.000
_cell.length_c   1.000
_cell.angle_alpha   90.00
_cell.angle_beta   90.00
_cell.angle_gamma   90.00
#
_symmetry.space_group_name_H-M   'P 1'
#
loop_
_entity.id
_entity.type
_entity.pdbx_description
1 polymer ?
#
loop_
_entity_poly.entity_id
_entity_poly.type
_entity_poly.pdbx_seq_one_letter_code
_entity_poly.pdbx_strand_id
1 'polypeptide(L)'
;MPLYRNVCLFTYIGVRYAATAHWFKDMKEVATSVLSPGCMDLPIDAGLWLKHFKSQNSNLLSQLDLKISKDYVWNQREMTSQGTPILELIEFGTNRIKYACGVVDALIRELKLASTAGKCKTLVVIDGFNAFTSSHTRIRDDNKAMVLPKQVSLAIPFFDITKSDWCNGAVVMTVDQIANKERRESYLPRYLLDKEGFEHLDPFIPILVDDYNVAEFDSMIEYYKDRKWIRNMTSSGQRELELITNRNPFVLMEQCKFL
;
A
#
# COMPACT_ATOMS: atom_id res chain seq x y z
N MET A 1 -31.05 -29.13 11.87
CA MET A 1 -30.62 -27.73 12.10
C MET A 1 -29.10 -27.67 11.92
N PRO A 2 -28.58 -27.31 10.73
CA PRO A 2 -27.15 -27.18 10.56
C PRO A 2 -26.72 -25.81 11.10
N LEU A 3 -25.82 -25.85 12.08
CA LEU A 3 -25.10 -24.71 12.62
C LEU A 3 -24.40 -23.95 11.49
N TYR A 4 -24.72 -22.66 11.38
CA TYR A 4 -23.95 -21.68 10.63
C TYR A 4 -22.51 -21.64 11.16
N ARG A 5 -21.60 -22.35 10.47
CA ARG A 5 -20.17 -22.08 10.57
C ARG A 5 -19.91 -20.75 9.86
N ASN A 6 -20.10 -19.64 10.58
CA ASN A 6 -19.59 -18.33 10.19
C ASN A 6 -18.06 -18.35 10.30
N VAL A 7 -17.42 -18.98 9.31
CA VAL A 7 -16.03 -18.70 9.00
C VAL A 7 -16.05 -17.34 8.29
N CYS A 8 -15.85 -16.25 9.04
CA CYS A 8 -15.61 -14.93 8.47
C CYS A 8 -14.24 -14.92 7.78
N LEU A 9 -14.14 -15.60 6.64
CA LEU A 9 -13.11 -15.34 5.64
C LEU A 9 -13.46 -13.98 5.04
N PHE A 10 -12.71 -12.96 5.43
CA PHE A 10 -12.81 -11.64 4.85
C PHE A 10 -12.38 -11.71 3.37
N THR A 11 -13.36 -11.89 2.48
CA THR A 11 -13.20 -11.93 1.02
C THR A 11 -12.98 -10.52 0.47
N TYR A 12 -11.82 -9.92 0.76
CA TYR A 12 -11.45 -8.64 0.17
C TYR A 12 -10.45 -8.84 -0.96
N ILE A 13 -10.65 -8.10 -2.06
CA ILE A 13 -9.53 -7.84 -2.96
C ILE A 13 -8.58 -6.90 -2.21
N GLY A 14 -7.42 -7.43 -1.82
CA GLY A 14 -6.39 -6.70 -1.09
C GLY A 14 -5.53 -5.89 -2.06
N VAL A 15 -5.61 -4.58 -1.97
CA VAL A 15 -4.63 -3.66 -2.59
C VAL A 15 -3.63 -3.29 -1.51
N ARG A 16 -2.57 -4.09 -1.36
CA ARG A 16 -1.51 -3.85 -0.35
C ARG A 16 -0.26 -3.29 -1.01
N TYR A 17 0.44 -2.40 -0.30
CA TYR A 17 1.82 -2.06 -0.62
C TYR A 17 2.67 -1.97 0.65
N ALA A 18 3.89 -2.53 0.58
CA ALA A 18 4.90 -2.36 1.62
C ALA A 18 5.68 -1.07 1.30
N ALA A 19 5.40 0.00 2.06
CA ALA A 19 5.98 1.33 1.96
C ALA A 19 5.91 2.01 0.58
N THR A 20 4.86 2.82 0.34
CA THR A 20 4.70 3.69 -0.85
C THR A 20 5.90 4.59 -1.13
N ALA A 21 6.67 4.94 -0.09
CA ALA A 21 7.88 5.73 -0.18
C ALA A 21 8.95 5.11 -1.09
N HIS A 22 8.97 3.78 -1.27
CA HIS A 22 9.92 3.11 -2.15
C HIS A 22 9.78 3.56 -3.61
N TRP A 23 8.56 3.79 -4.11
CA TRP A 23 8.37 4.29 -5.48
C TRP A 23 9.03 5.64 -5.73
N PHE A 24 9.21 6.44 -4.69
CA PHE A 24 9.79 7.78 -4.79
C PHE A 24 11.27 7.81 -4.39
N LYS A 25 11.83 6.70 -3.89
CA LYS A 25 13.21 6.65 -3.34
C LYS A 25 14.09 5.57 -3.97
N ASP A 26 13.54 4.41 -4.25
CA ASP A 26 14.27 3.22 -4.68
C ASP A 26 13.54 2.55 -5.87
N MET A 27 13.05 3.39 -6.78
CA MET A 27 12.43 2.98 -8.04
C MET A 27 13.41 2.19 -8.91
N LYS A 28 12.88 1.17 -9.60
CA LYS A 28 13.70 0.27 -10.42
C LYS A 28 13.96 0.81 -11.82
N GLU A 29 12.97 1.48 -12.38
CA GLU A 29 13.04 2.12 -13.69
C GLU A 29 12.12 3.33 -13.71
N VAL A 30 12.54 4.38 -14.41
CA VAL A 30 11.75 5.59 -14.65
C VAL A 30 11.69 5.80 -16.16
N ALA A 31 10.51 5.99 -16.71
CA ALA A 31 10.30 6.25 -18.13
C ALA A 31 9.26 7.34 -18.33
N THR A 32 9.33 8.08 -19.44
CA THR A 32 8.26 9.03 -19.80
C THR A 32 6.98 8.26 -20.13
N SER A 33 5.86 8.67 -19.52
CA SER A 33 4.59 7.98 -19.70
C SER A 33 4.06 8.14 -21.11
N VAL A 34 3.71 7.02 -21.74
CA VAL A 34 3.09 7.00 -23.07
C VAL A 34 1.58 7.23 -23.00
N LEU A 35 0.96 6.87 -21.89
CA LEU A 35 -0.49 6.94 -21.70
C LEU A 35 -0.93 8.19 -20.94
N SER A 36 -0.04 8.81 -20.17
CA SER A 36 -0.31 10.02 -19.39
C SER A 36 0.71 11.12 -19.72
N PRO A 37 0.49 11.91 -20.78
CA PRO A 37 1.42 12.95 -21.21
C PRO A 37 1.83 13.88 -20.05
N GLY A 38 3.13 14.10 -19.87
CA GLY A 38 3.68 14.93 -18.79
C GLY A 38 3.90 14.21 -17.46
N CYS A 39 3.58 12.91 -17.36
CA CYS A 39 3.90 12.07 -16.21
C CYS A 39 5.09 11.14 -16.49
N MET A 40 5.69 10.63 -15.41
CA MET A 40 6.67 9.54 -15.46
C MET A 40 6.02 8.22 -15.03
N ASP A 41 6.31 7.15 -15.77
CA ASP A 41 5.96 5.78 -15.43
C ASP A 41 7.07 5.13 -14.58
N LEU A 42 6.65 4.21 -13.70
CA LEU A 42 7.51 3.25 -13.00
C LEU A 42 7.19 1.83 -13.48
N PRO A 43 7.56 1.46 -14.72
CA PRO A 43 7.02 0.27 -15.39
C PRO A 43 7.38 -1.03 -14.67
N ILE A 44 8.63 -1.18 -14.20
CA ILE A 44 9.05 -2.38 -13.47
C ILE A 44 8.30 -2.52 -12.16
N ASP A 45 8.17 -1.43 -11.38
CA ASP A 45 7.49 -1.45 -10.08
C ASP A 45 5.98 -1.74 -10.25
N ALA A 46 5.34 -1.16 -11.27
CA ALA A 46 3.96 -1.45 -11.63
C ALA A 46 3.76 -2.92 -12.03
N GLY A 47 4.67 -3.47 -12.84
CA GLY A 47 4.62 -4.87 -13.26
C GLY A 47 4.80 -5.85 -12.10
N LEU A 48 5.68 -5.53 -11.15
CA LEU A 48 5.86 -6.32 -9.92
C LEU A 48 4.62 -6.26 -9.03
N TRP A 49 4.02 -5.07 -8.91
CA TRP A 49 2.78 -4.92 -8.17
C TRP A 49 1.63 -5.74 -8.79
N LEU A 50 1.47 -5.71 -10.13
CA LEU A 50 0.47 -6.52 -10.82
C LEU A 50 0.66 -8.02 -10.58
N LYS A 51 1.91 -8.52 -10.63
CA LYS A 51 2.21 -9.93 -10.31
C LYS A 51 1.85 -10.27 -8.87
N HIS A 52 2.16 -9.37 -7.93
CA HIS A 52 1.84 -9.56 -6.52
C HIS A 52 0.33 -9.57 -6.29
N PHE A 53 -0.39 -8.59 -6.85
CA PHE A 53 -1.85 -8.48 -6.79
C PHE A 53 -2.53 -9.74 -7.33
N LYS A 54 -2.08 -10.25 -8.49
CA LYS A 54 -2.59 -11.49 -9.08
C LYS A 54 -2.40 -12.67 -8.13
N SER A 55 -1.21 -12.83 -7.58
CA SER A 55 -0.87 -13.93 -6.67
C SER A 55 -1.74 -13.90 -5.41
N GLN A 56 -1.82 -12.72 -4.77
CA GLN A 56 -2.59 -12.51 -3.54
C GLN A 56 -4.08 -12.78 -3.70
N ASN A 57 -4.65 -12.40 -4.85
CA ASN A 57 -6.10 -12.45 -5.07
C ASN A 57 -6.52 -13.57 -6.01
N SER A 58 -5.61 -14.48 -6.37
CA SER A 58 -5.81 -15.53 -7.39
C SER A 58 -7.13 -16.30 -7.22
N ASN A 59 -7.39 -16.82 -6.03
CA ASN A 59 -8.62 -17.56 -5.72
C ASN A 59 -9.88 -16.73 -5.95
N LEU A 60 -9.87 -15.44 -5.57
CA LEU A 60 -11.04 -14.55 -5.69
C LEU A 60 -11.25 -14.08 -7.13
N LEU A 61 -10.17 -13.73 -7.82
CA LEU A 61 -10.22 -13.30 -9.22
C LEU A 61 -10.81 -14.40 -10.11
N SER A 62 -10.52 -15.67 -9.82
CA SER A 62 -11.10 -16.81 -10.54
C SER A 62 -12.59 -17.04 -10.23
N GLN A 63 -13.10 -16.59 -9.08
CA GLN A 63 -14.49 -16.82 -8.66
C GLN A 63 -15.44 -15.69 -9.07
N LEU A 64 -14.97 -14.44 -9.08
CA LEU A 64 -15.82 -13.26 -9.20
C LEU A 64 -16.24 -12.94 -10.66
N ASP A 65 -15.70 -13.62 -11.67
CA ASP A 65 -15.89 -13.35 -13.12
C ASP A 65 -15.93 -11.85 -13.45
N LEU A 66 -15.01 -11.08 -12.86
CA LEU A 66 -14.97 -9.64 -13.09
C LEU A 66 -14.48 -9.36 -14.51
N LYS A 67 -15.20 -8.49 -15.20
CA LYS A 67 -14.94 -8.09 -16.58
C LYS A 67 -14.82 -6.58 -16.67
N ILE A 68 -13.93 -6.13 -17.54
CA ILE A 68 -13.72 -4.70 -17.75
C ILE A 68 -14.96 -4.04 -18.37
N SER A 69 -15.28 -2.83 -17.92
CA SER A 69 -16.51 -2.11 -18.24
C SER A 69 -16.43 -1.31 -19.53
N LYS A 70 -15.24 -1.07 -20.07
CA LYS A 70 -14.99 -0.29 -21.29
C LYS A 70 -13.75 -0.76 -22.02
N ASP A 71 -13.54 -0.23 -23.22
CA ASP A 71 -12.30 -0.44 -23.98
C ASP A 71 -11.13 0.35 -23.38
N TYR A 72 -9.97 -0.29 -23.30
CA TYR A 72 -8.70 0.32 -22.93
C TYR A 72 -7.73 0.25 -24.10
N VAL A 73 -7.35 1.40 -24.65
CA VAL A 73 -6.43 1.51 -25.79
C VAL A 73 -5.01 1.75 -25.29
N TRP A 74 -4.07 0.87 -25.67
CA TRP A 74 -2.67 0.95 -25.22
C TRP A 74 -1.76 1.59 -26.27
N ASN A 75 -2.06 1.34 -27.55
CA ASN A 75 -1.46 2.01 -28.70
C ASN A 75 -2.37 1.84 -29.93
N GLN A 76 -1.89 2.20 -31.12
CA GLN A 76 -2.64 2.10 -32.38
C GLN A 76 -3.05 0.67 -32.77
N ARG A 77 -2.41 -0.36 -32.20
CA ARG A 77 -2.57 -1.79 -32.55
C ARG A 77 -3.07 -2.66 -31.39
N GLU A 78 -2.81 -2.27 -30.16
CA GLU A 78 -3.14 -3.03 -28.94
C GLU A 78 -4.24 -2.32 -28.15
N MET A 79 -5.31 -3.07 -27.87
CA MET A 79 -6.46 -2.65 -27.07
C MET A 79 -6.94 -3.86 -26.25
N THR A 80 -7.49 -3.62 -25.07
CA THR A 80 -8.27 -4.61 -24.31
C THR A 80 -9.74 -4.19 -24.35
N SER A 81 -10.59 -5.03 -24.96
CA SER A 81 -11.99 -4.70 -25.25
C SER A 81 -12.92 -4.94 -24.06
N GLN A 82 -13.98 -4.13 -23.97
CA GLN A 82 -15.05 -4.30 -22.99
C GLN A 82 -15.49 -5.77 -22.87
N GLY A 83 -15.72 -6.23 -21.63
CA GLY A 83 -16.11 -7.61 -21.36
C GLY A 83 -14.92 -8.57 -21.19
N THR A 84 -13.69 -8.16 -21.50
CA THR A 84 -12.49 -8.95 -21.22
C THR A 84 -12.37 -9.23 -19.71
N PRO A 85 -12.06 -10.47 -19.28
CA PRO A 85 -11.80 -10.78 -17.88
C PRO A 85 -10.68 -9.92 -17.28
N ILE A 86 -10.85 -9.47 -16.04
CA ILE A 86 -9.83 -8.67 -15.32
C ILE A 86 -8.50 -9.41 -15.24
N LEU A 87 -8.52 -10.75 -15.18
CA LEU A 87 -7.29 -11.55 -15.14
C LEU A 87 -6.44 -11.36 -16.40
N GLU A 88 -7.07 -11.28 -17.57
CA GLU A 88 -6.38 -11.05 -18.85
C GLU A 88 -5.82 -9.63 -18.93
N LEU A 89 -6.53 -8.64 -18.38
CA LEU A 89 -6.01 -7.27 -18.24
C LEU A 89 -4.72 -7.26 -17.40
N ILE A 90 -4.71 -7.98 -16.27
CA ILE A 90 -3.53 -8.09 -15.41
C ILE A 90 -2.39 -8.79 -16.14
N GLU A 91 -2.68 -9.91 -16.82
CA GLU A 91 -1.68 -10.65 -17.60
C GLU A 91 -1.06 -9.79 -18.71
N PHE A 92 -1.88 -9.01 -19.42
CA PHE A 92 -1.41 -8.05 -20.41
C PHE A 92 -0.39 -7.09 -19.80
N GLY A 93 -0.68 -6.45 -18.66
CA GLY A 93 0.25 -5.54 -17.98
C GLY A 93 1.53 -6.22 -17.48
N THR A 94 1.46 -7.48 -17.06
CA THR A 94 2.65 -8.24 -16.64
C THR A 94 3.55 -8.67 -17.81
N ASN A 95 2.97 -8.89 -19.00
CA ASN A 95 3.70 -9.29 -20.21
C ASN A 95 4.17 -8.07 -21.03
N ARG A 96 3.44 -6.96 -20.96
CA ARG A 96 3.74 -5.69 -21.65
C ARG A 96 4.08 -4.61 -20.61
N ILE A 97 5.24 -4.75 -19.98
CA ILE A 97 5.62 -3.93 -18.82
C ILE A 97 5.62 -2.41 -19.09
N LYS A 98 5.83 -2.01 -20.35
CA LYS A 98 5.70 -0.62 -20.81
C LYS A 98 4.33 0.00 -20.51
N TYR A 99 3.26 -0.81 -20.49
CA TYR A 99 1.90 -0.36 -20.22
C TYR A 99 1.45 -0.67 -18.78
N ALA A 100 2.32 -1.20 -17.94
CA ALA A 100 1.96 -1.67 -16.61
C ALA A 100 1.33 -0.58 -15.74
N CYS A 101 1.85 0.66 -15.74
CA CYS A 101 1.26 1.75 -14.95
C CYS A 101 -0.19 2.06 -15.40
N GLY A 102 -0.44 2.08 -16.71
CA GLY A 102 -1.80 2.27 -17.24
C GLY A 102 -2.73 1.09 -16.94
N VAL A 103 -2.22 -0.13 -16.94
CA VAL A 103 -2.98 -1.32 -16.52
C VAL A 103 -3.34 -1.26 -15.04
N VAL A 104 -2.44 -0.77 -14.18
CA VAL A 104 -2.73 -0.55 -12.77
C VAL A 104 -3.86 0.48 -12.58
N ASP A 105 -3.80 1.61 -13.29
CA ASP A 105 -4.87 2.61 -13.27
C ASP A 105 -6.21 2.01 -13.75
N ALA A 106 -6.19 1.30 -14.87
CA ALA A 106 -7.36 0.61 -15.40
C ALA A 106 -7.96 -0.38 -14.39
N LEU A 107 -7.11 -1.23 -13.79
CA LEU A 107 -7.51 -2.23 -12.82
C LEU A 107 -8.16 -1.59 -11.58
N ILE A 108 -7.51 -0.57 -11.00
CA ILE A 108 -8.04 0.12 -9.80
C ILE A 108 -9.41 0.74 -10.10
N ARG A 109 -9.60 1.37 -11.26
CA ARG A 109 -10.89 1.92 -11.66
C ARG A 109 -11.96 0.85 -11.82
N GLU A 110 -11.64 -0.27 -12.47
CA GLU A 110 -12.57 -1.39 -12.62
C GLU A 110 -12.94 -2.03 -11.28
N LEU A 111 -12.00 -2.11 -10.35
CA LEU A 111 -12.27 -2.57 -8.98
C LEU A 111 -13.18 -1.60 -8.21
N LYS A 112 -13.00 -0.28 -8.35
CA LYS A 112 -13.93 0.71 -7.78
C LYS A 112 -15.34 0.51 -8.34
N LEU A 113 -15.46 0.35 -9.67
CA LEU A 113 -16.75 0.12 -10.34
C LEU A 113 -17.41 -1.19 -9.89
N ALA A 114 -16.63 -2.28 -9.86
CA ALA A 114 -17.11 -3.59 -9.41
C ALA A 114 -17.54 -3.57 -7.93
N SER A 115 -16.80 -2.86 -7.08
CA SER A 115 -17.13 -2.67 -5.66
C SER A 115 -18.45 -1.94 -5.51
N THR A 116 -18.58 -0.77 -6.14
CA THR A 116 -19.82 0.03 -6.12
C THR A 116 -21.02 -0.71 -6.69
N ALA A 117 -20.82 -1.56 -7.70
CA ALA A 117 -21.86 -2.42 -8.27
C ALA A 117 -22.20 -3.66 -7.41
N GLY A 118 -21.58 -3.82 -6.23
CA GLY A 118 -21.83 -4.95 -5.34
C GLY A 118 -21.22 -6.28 -5.81
N LYS A 119 -20.39 -6.28 -6.86
CA LYS A 119 -19.80 -7.50 -7.43
C LYS A 119 -18.67 -8.06 -6.56
N CYS A 120 -17.95 -7.21 -5.85
CA CYS A 120 -16.90 -7.60 -4.92
C CYS A 120 -16.82 -6.65 -3.73
N LYS A 121 -16.24 -7.10 -2.62
CA LYS A 121 -15.83 -6.22 -1.53
C LYS A 121 -14.36 -5.89 -1.68
N THR A 122 -13.99 -4.63 -1.51
CA THR A 122 -12.60 -4.17 -1.72
C THR A 122 -12.00 -3.63 -0.43
N LEU A 123 -10.79 -4.07 -0.10
CA LEU A 123 -9.99 -3.53 1.00
C LEU A 123 -8.71 -2.93 0.45
N VAL A 124 -8.55 -1.63 0.63
CA VAL A 124 -7.36 -0.91 0.23
C VAL A 124 -6.48 -0.72 1.46
N VAL A 125 -5.21 -1.14 1.37
CA VAL A 125 -4.24 -1.06 2.46
C VAL A 125 -3.00 -0.32 1.98
N ILE A 126 -2.81 0.91 2.46
CA ILE A 126 -1.71 1.77 2.03
C ILE A 126 -0.79 2.05 3.21
N ASP A 127 0.48 1.65 3.08
CA ASP A 127 1.50 1.93 4.08
C ASP A 127 2.31 3.20 3.71
N GLY A 128 2.29 4.20 4.58
CA GLY A 128 2.99 5.48 4.39
C GLY A 128 2.30 6.42 3.40
N PHE A 129 0.99 6.62 3.49
CA PHE A 129 0.19 7.42 2.54
C PHE A 129 0.78 8.83 2.28
N ASN A 130 1.39 9.44 3.29
CA ASN A 130 2.03 10.76 3.20
C ASN A 130 3.19 10.83 2.19
N ALA A 131 3.66 9.72 1.64
CA ALA A 131 4.57 9.73 0.48
C ALA A 131 3.93 10.37 -0.77
N PHE A 132 2.62 10.22 -0.96
CA PHE A 132 1.90 10.79 -2.12
C PHE A 132 1.77 12.31 -2.06
N THR A 133 1.84 12.91 -0.87
CA THR A 133 1.81 14.37 -0.67
C THR A 133 3.18 14.93 -0.29
N SER A 134 4.23 14.15 -0.53
CA SER A 134 5.59 14.60 -0.28
C SER A 134 6.03 15.64 -1.31
N SER A 135 6.71 16.68 -0.84
CA SER A 135 7.33 17.71 -1.67
C SER A 135 8.62 17.23 -2.35
N HIS A 136 9.08 16.01 -2.06
CA HIS A 136 10.36 15.51 -2.52
C HIS A 136 10.31 14.06 -3.00
N THR A 137 10.95 13.80 -4.14
CA THR A 137 11.24 12.45 -4.64
C THR A 137 12.68 12.39 -5.14
N ARG A 138 13.19 11.18 -5.39
CA ARG A 138 14.45 10.96 -6.11
C ARG A 138 14.26 10.79 -7.62
N ILE A 139 13.02 10.89 -8.11
CA ILE A 139 12.68 10.74 -9.53
C ILE A 139 13.05 12.02 -10.26
N ARG A 140 13.68 11.86 -11.42
CA ARG A 140 14.04 12.95 -12.33
C ARG A 140 13.55 12.67 -13.74
N ASP A 141 13.15 13.72 -14.43
CA ASP A 141 12.82 13.67 -15.87
C ASP A 141 14.09 13.76 -16.74
N ASP A 142 13.90 13.78 -18.06
CA ASP A 142 14.99 13.90 -19.05
C ASP A 142 15.76 15.23 -18.92
N ASN A 143 15.13 16.27 -18.37
CA ASN A 143 15.76 17.56 -18.07
C ASN A 143 16.48 17.58 -16.72
N LYS A 144 16.55 16.44 -16.02
CA LYS A 144 17.07 16.27 -14.66
C LYS A 144 16.29 17.06 -13.60
N ALA A 145 15.09 17.53 -13.92
CA ALA A 145 14.20 18.19 -12.97
C ALA A 145 13.53 17.14 -12.07
N MET A 146 13.34 17.48 -10.80
CA MET A 146 12.67 16.59 -9.84
C MET A 146 11.19 16.47 -10.18
N VAL A 147 10.69 15.24 -10.16
CA VAL A 147 9.28 14.92 -10.46
C VAL A 147 8.52 14.70 -9.17
N LEU A 148 7.41 15.41 -8.97
CA LEU A 148 6.59 15.25 -7.76
C LEU A 148 5.73 13.98 -7.82
N PRO A 149 5.26 13.43 -6.68
CA PRO A 149 4.44 12.22 -6.67
C PRO A 149 3.20 12.30 -7.59
N LYS A 150 2.54 13.46 -7.65
CA LYS A 150 1.39 13.72 -8.53
C LYS A 150 1.69 13.65 -10.04
N GLN A 151 2.97 13.65 -10.42
CA GLN A 151 3.43 13.49 -11.81
C GLN A 151 3.97 12.08 -12.06
N VAL A 152 3.81 11.15 -11.12
CA VAL A 152 4.15 9.74 -11.28
C VAL A 152 2.87 8.96 -11.57
N SER A 153 2.73 8.41 -12.77
CA SER A 153 1.48 7.78 -13.23
C SER A 153 1.06 6.61 -12.35
N LEU A 154 2.02 5.84 -11.82
CA LEU A 154 1.75 4.75 -10.90
C LEU A 154 1.16 5.23 -9.58
N ALA A 155 1.50 6.43 -9.11
CA ALA A 155 1.03 6.95 -7.83
C ALA A 155 -0.43 7.43 -7.89
N ILE A 156 -0.84 7.99 -9.02
CA ILE A 156 -2.16 8.60 -9.23
C ILE A 156 -3.32 7.66 -8.85
N PRO A 157 -3.42 6.41 -9.35
CA PRO A 157 -4.57 5.57 -9.03
C PRO A 157 -4.62 5.15 -7.55
N PHE A 158 -3.48 5.06 -6.86
CA PHE A 158 -3.45 4.76 -5.42
C PHE A 158 -3.81 5.97 -4.55
N PHE A 159 -3.57 7.19 -5.05
CA PHE A 159 -4.08 8.39 -4.42
C PHE A 159 -5.59 8.55 -4.67
N ASP A 160 -6.06 8.25 -5.89
CA ASP A 160 -7.45 8.42 -6.29
C ASP A 160 -8.40 7.36 -5.69
N ILE A 161 -7.92 6.15 -5.39
CA ILE A 161 -8.73 5.11 -4.74
C ILE A 161 -9.07 5.46 -3.29
N THR A 162 -8.38 6.42 -2.65
CA THR A 162 -8.71 6.83 -1.28
C THR A 162 -9.84 7.86 -1.20
N LYS A 163 -10.31 8.38 -2.33
CA LYS A 163 -11.49 9.25 -2.38
C LYS A 163 -12.75 8.49 -1.94
N SER A 164 -13.68 9.20 -1.32
CA SER A 164 -14.97 8.68 -0.83
C SER A 164 -16.05 8.57 -1.92
N ASP A 165 -15.65 8.48 -3.20
CA ASP A 165 -16.52 8.43 -4.38
C ASP A 165 -16.97 7.00 -4.77
N TRP A 166 -16.75 6.01 -3.90
CA TRP A 166 -17.11 4.61 -4.10
C TRP A 166 -17.50 3.94 -2.78
N CYS A 167 -18.17 2.78 -2.86
CA CYS A 167 -18.67 2.07 -1.68
C CYS A 167 -18.42 0.56 -1.75
N ASN A 168 -18.93 -0.17 -0.75
CA ASN A 168 -18.74 -1.62 -0.58
C ASN A 168 -17.28 -2.04 -0.32
N GLY A 169 -16.51 -1.16 0.29
CA GLY A 169 -15.14 -1.43 0.70
C GLY A 169 -14.70 -0.56 1.87
N ALA A 170 -13.44 -0.71 2.24
CA ALA A 170 -12.78 0.10 3.25
C ALA A 170 -11.37 0.46 2.80
N VAL A 171 -10.88 1.61 3.25
CA VAL A 171 -9.50 2.06 3.06
C VAL A 171 -8.85 2.15 4.42
N VAL A 172 -7.77 1.39 4.62
CA VAL A 172 -6.94 1.42 5.81
C VAL A 172 -5.57 1.94 5.39
N MET A 173 -5.07 2.96 6.08
CA MET A 173 -3.78 3.54 5.75
C MET A 173 -2.98 3.94 6.97
N THR A 174 -1.67 4.00 6.82
CA THR A 174 -0.74 4.53 7.81
C THR A 174 -0.12 5.83 7.32
N VAL A 175 0.29 6.68 8.26
CA VAL A 175 1.25 7.76 8.01
C VAL A 175 2.57 7.36 8.65
N ASP A 176 3.67 7.76 8.02
CA ASP A 176 4.99 7.34 8.44
C ASP A 176 6.00 8.49 8.34
N GLN A 177 6.73 8.76 9.42
CA GLN A 177 7.81 9.76 9.45
C GLN A 177 8.89 9.42 8.42
N ILE A 178 9.26 8.15 8.24
CA ILE A 178 10.32 7.78 7.29
C ILE A 178 9.86 7.92 5.84
N ALA A 179 8.55 7.92 5.56
CA ALA A 179 8.02 8.14 4.23
C ALA A 179 8.34 9.57 3.73
N ASN A 180 8.34 10.57 4.61
CA ASN A 180 8.79 11.92 4.31
C ASN A 180 10.32 12.05 4.33
N LYS A 181 10.87 13.02 3.57
CA LYS A 181 12.28 13.41 3.69
C LYS A 181 12.50 14.48 4.77
N GLU A 182 11.68 15.52 4.76
CA GLU A 182 11.90 16.74 5.56
C GLU A 182 11.04 16.74 6.83
N ARG A 183 9.75 16.41 6.72
CA ARG A 183 8.80 16.39 7.85
C ARG A 183 8.92 15.10 8.66
N ARG A 184 9.88 15.06 9.59
CA ARG A 184 10.12 13.91 10.47
C ARG A 184 10.02 14.19 11.97
N GLU A 185 9.86 15.45 12.36
CA GLU A 185 9.91 15.87 13.76
C GLU A 185 8.68 15.47 14.57
N SER A 186 7.55 15.21 13.90
CA SER A 186 6.30 14.81 14.54
C SER A 186 5.64 13.67 13.77
N TYR A 187 5.03 12.75 14.51
CA TYR A 187 4.25 11.64 13.97
C TYR A 187 2.78 12.00 13.71
N LEU A 188 2.34 13.22 14.08
CA LEU A 188 0.94 13.60 13.99
C LEU A 188 0.47 13.65 12.52
N PRO A 189 -0.72 13.10 12.20
CA PRO A 189 -1.22 13.05 10.82
C PRO A 189 -1.25 14.41 10.13
N ARG A 190 -1.70 15.46 10.83
CA ARG A 190 -1.78 16.83 10.27
C ARG A 190 -0.40 17.37 9.85
N TYR A 191 0.65 17.01 10.57
CA TYR A 191 2.02 17.41 10.27
C TYR A 191 2.58 16.58 9.10
N LEU A 192 2.40 15.25 9.12
CA LEU A 192 2.97 14.38 8.08
C LEU A 192 2.30 14.53 6.70
N LEU A 193 0.98 14.70 6.68
CA LEU A 193 0.17 14.79 5.46
C LEU A 193 0.19 16.18 4.81
N ASP A 194 0.59 17.20 5.56
CA ASP A 194 0.42 18.61 5.21
C ASP A 194 -1.07 19.00 5.00
N LYS A 195 -1.33 20.21 4.52
CA LYS A 195 -2.68 20.70 4.20
C LYS A 195 -3.35 19.84 3.12
N GLU A 196 -2.66 19.62 2.00
CA GLU A 196 -3.20 18.89 0.84
C GLU A 196 -3.63 17.47 1.20
N GLY A 197 -2.76 16.70 1.88
CA GLY A 197 -3.08 15.32 2.24
C GLY A 197 -4.12 15.19 3.32
N PHE A 198 -4.16 16.15 4.26
CA PHE A 198 -5.17 16.15 5.31
C PHE A 198 -6.56 16.49 4.75
N GLU A 199 -6.66 17.52 3.90
CA GLU A 199 -7.92 17.90 3.24
C GLU A 199 -8.43 16.82 2.28
N HIS A 200 -7.54 16.10 1.59
CA HIS A 200 -7.93 15.00 0.71
C HIS A 200 -8.57 13.83 1.46
N LEU A 201 -8.16 13.57 2.71
CA LEU A 201 -8.66 12.46 3.52
C LEU A 201 -9.85 12.85 4.41
N ASP A 202 -10.20 14.13 4.52
CA ASP A 202 -11.25 14.61 5.41
C ASP A 202 -12.65 14.24 4.87
N PRO A 203 -13.53 13.58 5.64
CA PRO A 203 -13.35 13.05 7.00
C PRO A 203 -12.73 11.64 7.05
N PHE A 204 -11.86 11.40 8.03
CA PHE A 204 -11.28 10.09 8.33
C PHE A 204 -11.30 9.76 9.84
N ILE A 205 -11.08 8.48 10.16
CA ILE A 205 -10.99 7.99 11.54
C ILE A 205 -9.49 7.85 11.91
N PRO A 206 -8.91 8.77 12.71
CA PRO A 206 -7.55 8.60 13.19
C PRO A 206 -7.47 7.50 14.24
N ILE A 207 -6.47 6.62 14.12
CA ILE A 207 -6.19 5.57 15.11
C ILE A 207 -4.74 5.78 15.57
N LEU A 208 -4.56 6.03 16.87
CA LEU A 208 -3.25 6.09 17.49
C LEU A 208 -2.79 4.67 17.80
N VAL A 209 -1.53 4.37 17.48
CA VAL A 209 -0.85 3.14 17.86
C VAL A 209 0.24 3.52 18.84
N ASP A 210 0.02 3.18 20.11
CA ASP A 210 0.94 3.48 21.20
C ASP A 210 2.03 2.41 21.35
N ASP A 211 3.04 2.72 22.17
CA ASP A 211 4.02 1.74 22.65
C ASP A 211 3.33 0.62 23.46
N TYR A 212 4.04 -0.48 23.69
CA TYR A 212 3.47 -1.59 24.44
C TYR A 212 3.02 -1.16 25.84
N ASN A 213 1.84 -1.63 26.24
CA ASN A 213 1.49 -1.65 27.65
C ASN A 213 2.32 -2.72 28.39
N VAL A 214 2.23 -2.76 29.73
CA VAL A 214 3.05 -3.68 30.53
C VAL A 214 2.78 -5.14 30.17
N ALA A 215 1.52 -5.53 29.97
CA ALA A 215 1.16 -6.91 29.66
C ALA A 215 1.64 -7.33 28.26
N GLU A 216 1.58 -6.43 27.28
CA GLU A 216 2.11 -6.66 25.93
C GLU A 216 3.63 -6.79 25.95
N PHE A 217 4.32 -5.92 26.69
CA PHE A 217 5.77 -5.98 26.86
C PHE A 217 6.19 -7.32 27.48
N ASP A 218 5.57 -7.71 28.59
CA ASP A 218 5.86 -8.98 29.26
C ASP A 218 5.59 -10.18 28.33
N SER A 219 4.47 -10.15 27.59
CA SER A 219 4.14 -11.18 26.60
C SER A 219 5.19 -11.28 25.49
N MET A 220 5.70 -10.15 25.01
CA MET A 220 6.76 -10.11 23.98
C MET A 220 8.10 -10.63 24.50
N ILE A 221 8.46 -10.31 25.74
CA ILE A 221 9.67 -10.85 26.38
C ILE A 221 9.56 -12.38 26.52
N GLU A 222 8.43 -12.90 26.98
CA GLU A 222 8.21 -14.34 27.08
C GLU A 222 8.26 -15.02 25.70
N TYR A 223 7.70 -14.37 24.67
CA TYR A 223 7.83 -14.84 23.29
C TYR A 223 9.30 -14.92 22.84
N TYR A 224 10.12 -13.90 23.12
CA TYR A 224 11.54 -13.94 22.78
C TYR A 224 12.32 -15.02 23.54
N LYS A 225 11.99 -15.28 24.81
CA LYS A 225 12.57 -16.40 25.58
C LYS A 225 12.18 -17.75 24.98
N ASP A 226 10.89 -17.95 24.67
CA ASP A 226 10.38 -19.20 24.07
C ASP A 226 11.05 -19.50 22.72
N ARG A 227 11.21 -18.46 21.88
CA ARG A 227 11.94 -18.57 20.61
C ARG A 227 13.45 -18.71 20.75
N LYS A 228 13.98 -18.70 21.98
CA LYS A 228 15.42 -18.67 22.29
C LYS A 228 16.14 -17.52 21.57
N TRP A 229 15.43 -16.41 21.34
CA TRP A 229 15.96 -15.20 20.74
C TRP A 229 16.82 -14.43 21.74
N ILE A 230 16.38 -14.39 22.99
CA ILE A 230 17.16 -13.88 24.13
C ILE A 230 17.37 -14.99 25.14
N ARG A 231 18.47 -14.93 25.88
CA ARG A 231 18.74 -15.86 26.99
C ARG A 231 17.79 -15.60 28.17
N ASN A 232 17.74 -16.55 29.10
CA ASN A 232 17.01 -16.36 30.36
C ASN A 232 17.55 -15.13 31.09
N MET A 233 16.68 -14.13 31.21
CA MET A 233 16.97 -12.85 31.85
C MET A 233 16.43 -12.84 33.28
N THR A 234 17.18 -12.21 34.19
CA THR A 234 16.69 -11.97 35.55
C THR A 234 15.57 -10.93 35.53
N SER A 235 14.72 -10.92 36.55
CA SER A 235 13.65 -9.90 36.70
C SER A 235 14.22 -8.47 36.69
N SER A 236 15.44 -8.27 37.22
CA SER A 236 16.13 -6.98 37.16
C SER A 236 16.51 -6.59 35.72
N GLY A 237 17.02 -7.53 34.93
CA GLY A 237 17.38 -7.26 33.53
C GLY A 237 16.16 -6.93 32.67
N GLN A 238 15.02 -7.58 32.92
CA GLN A 238 13.77 -7.27 32.21
C GLN A 238 13.29 -5.85 32.53
N ARG A 239 13.44 -5.40 33.79
CA ARG A 239 13.10 -4.02 34.19
C ARG A 239 14.02 -2.98 33.56
N GLU A 240 15.30 -3.30 33.42
CA GLU A 240 16.26 -2.46 32.71
C GLU A 240 15.90 -2.35 31.22
N LEU A 241 15.56 -3.47 30.57
CA LEU A 241 15.06 -3.46 29.20
C LEU A 241 13.80 -2.62 29.03
N GLU A 242 12.84 -2.75 29.95
CA GLU A 242 11.61 -1.94 29.93
C GLU A 242 11.94 -0.44 29.98
N LEU A 243 12.89 -0.05 30.84
CA LEU A 243 13.30 1.34 31.01
C LEU A 243 14.02 1.91 29.79
N ILE A 244 15.03 1.21 29.25
CA ILE A 244 15.84 1.73 28.13
C ILE A 244 15.06 1.75 26.81
N THR A 245 14.13 0.81 26.63
CA THR A 245 13.30 0.74 25.41
C THR A 245 12.08 1.63 25.51
N ASN A 246 11.72 2.06 26.73
CA ASN A 246 10.45 2.69 27.04
C ASN A 246 9.25 1.89 26.50
N ARG A 247 9.38 0.55 26.42
CA ARG A 247 8.40 -0.38 25.83
C ARG A 247 8.09 -0.10 24.34
N ASN A 248 8.93 0.68 23.66
CA ASN A 248 8.78 0.87 22.23
C ASN A 248 9.08 -0.44 21.48
N PRO A 249 8.15 -0.95 20.64
CA PRO A 249 8.31 -2.25 19.97
C PRO A 249 9.57 -2.36 19.10
N PHE A 250 9.88 -1.30 18.35
CA PHE A 250 11.02 -1.29 17.45
C PHE A 250 12.33 -1.23 18.24
N VAL A 251 12.43 -0.33 19.22
CA VAL A 251 13.63 -0.20 20.06
C VAL A 251 13.87 -1.49 20.85
N LEU A 252 12.81 -2.12 21.39
CA LEU A 252 12.91 -3.41 22.07
C LEU A 252 13.50 -4.49 21.17
N MET A 253 12.95 -4.64 19.96
CA MET A 253 13.46 -5.60 18.98
C MET A 253 14.96 -5.34 18.68
N GLU A 254 15.35 -4.09 18.43
CA GLU A 254 16.75 -3.75 18.15
C GLU A 254 17.69 -4.09 19.32
N GLN A 255 17.29 -3.80 20.55
CA GLN A 255 18.11 -4.14 21.74
C GLN A 255 18.21 -5.66 21.93
N CYS A 256 17.11 -6.39 21.74
CA CYS A 256 17.08 -7.84 21.91
C CYS A 256 17.83 -8.62 20.83
N LYS A 257 18.23 -8.03 19.70
CA LYS A 257 19.04 -8.72 18.67
C LYS A 257 20.41 -9.19 19.18
N PHE A 258 20.94 -8.54 20.20
CA PHE A 258 22.30 -8.75 20.68
C PHE A 258 22.37 -9.44 22.05
N LEU A 259 21.23 -9.93 22.58
CA LEU A 259 21.08 -10.48 23.94
C LEU A 259 20.93 -12.01 23.98
#